data_AF-A0A938N0D5-F1
#
_entry.id   AF-A0A938N0D5-F1
#
_cell.length_a   1.000
_cell.length_b   1.000
_cell.length_c   1.000
_cell.angle_alpha   90.00
_cell.angle_beta   90.00
_cell.angle_gamma   90.00
#
_symmetry.space_group_name_H-M   'P 1'
#
loop_
_entity.id
_entity.type
_entity.pdbx_description
1 polymer ?
#
loop_
_entity_poly.entity_id
_entity_poly.type
_entity_poly.pdbx_seq_one_letter_code
_entity_poly.pdbx_strand_id
1 'polypeptide(L)'
;MYPFLPITLMVLLLVPPVTSRAADPDVTIDLGARTWRGTPSLERTAGGRVFVSWFTGGPRDPADDNTVVLSFSDDSGKTFSRSDRSPSHV
;
A
#
# COMPACT_ATOMS: atom_id res chain seq x y z
N MET A 1 -30.87 -35.96 -16.69
CA MET A 1 -29.44 -35.98 -17.06
C MET A 1 -29.01 -34.54 -17.31
N TYR A 2 -28.50 -33.87 -16.28
CA TYR A 2 -28.00 -32.48 -16.27
C TYR A 2 -26.96 -32.38 -15.14
N PRO A 3 -25.98 -31.47 -15.21
CA PRO A 3 -24.98 -31.36 -16.26
C PRO A 3 -23.56 -31.27 -15.66
N PHE A 4 -22.54 -31.38 -16.52
CA PHE A 4 -21.16 -31.09 -16.15
C PHE A 4 -21.00 -29.59 -15.88
N LEU A 5 -20.85 -29.22 -14.60
CA LEU A 5 -20.39 -27.91 -14.17
C LEU A 5 -18.89 -27.77 -14.55
N PRO A 6 -18.46 -26.70 -15.23
CA PRO A 6 -17.06 -26.55 -15.60
C PRO A 6 -16.21 -26.30 -14.35
N ILE A 7 -15.16 -27.12 -14.21
CA ILE A 7 -14.17 -27.14 -13.14
C ILE A 7 -13.49 -25.76 -12.92
N THR A 8 -13.63 -24.85 -13.88
CA THR A 8 -13.14 -23.47 -13.85
C THR A 8 -13.63 -22.67 -12.62
N LEU A 9 -14.78 -22.99 -12.05
CA LEU A 9 -15.31 -22.28 -10.87
C LEU A 9 -14.58 -22.64 -9.57
N MET A 10 -13.92 -23.81 -9.48
CA MET A 10 -13.36 -24.29 -8.21
C MET A 10 -11.95 -23.75 -7.89
N VAL A 11 -11.22 -23.25 -8.89
CA VAL A 11 -9.85 -22.75 -8.70
C VAL A 11 -9.82 -21.34 -8.10
N LEU A 12 -10.90 -20.56 -8.21
CA LEU A 12 -11.00 -19.22 -7.63
C LEU A 12 -11.20 -19.20 -6.10
N LEU A 13 -11.54 -20.35 -5.49
CA LEU A 13 -11.89 -20.45 -4.06
C LEU A 13 -10.73 -20.89 -3.16
N LEU A 14 -9.55 -21.18 -3.74
CA LEU A 14 -8.40 -21.71 -3.00
C LEU A 14 -7.28 -20.69 -2.77
N VAL A 15 -7.56 -19.39 -2.90
CA VAL A 15 -6.64 -18.36 -2.42
C VAL A 15 -7.00 -18.11 -0.96
N PRO A 16 -6.17 -18.50 0.03
CA PRO A 16 -6.42 -18.12 1.41
C PRO A 16 -6.55 -16.59 1.47
N PRO A 17 -7.46 -16.04 2.30
CA PRO A 17 -7.52 -14.61 2.49
C PRO A 17 -6.12 -14.16 2.92
N VAL A 18 -5.46 -13.39 2.06
CA VAL A 18 -4.23 -12.71 2.45
C VAL A 18 -4.65 -11.76 3.54
N THR A 19 -4.40 -12.14 4.79
CA THR A 19 -4.54 -11.23 5.91
C THR A 19 -3.51 -10.13 5.66
N SER A 20 -3.96 -8.97 5.21
CA SER A 20 -3.12 -7.79 5.17
C SER A 20 -2.69 -7.52 6.61
N ARG A 21 -1.42 -7.80 6.93
CA ARG A 21 -0.84 -7.26 8.16
C ARG A 21 -0.80 -5.75 7.95
N ALA A 22 -1.66 -5.03 8.66
CA ALA A 22 -1.58 -3.58 8.74
C ALA A 22 -0.14 -3.19 9.12
N ALA A 23 0.39 -2.14 8.47
CA ALA A 23 1.71 -1.66 8.79
C ALA A 23 1.77 -1.25 10.28
N ASP A 24 2.93 -1.46 10.89
CA ASP A 24 3.14 -1.34 12.34
C ASP A 24 2.58 0.02 12.85
N PRO A 25 1.55 0.02 13.71
CA PRO A 25 0.89 1.24 14.14
C PRO A 25 1.82 2.16 14.94
N ASP A 26 2.95 1.64 15.44
CA ASP A 26 3.87 2.37 16.30
C ASP A 26 4.94 3.15 15.51
N VAL A 27 5.03 2.97 14.19
CA VAL A 27 5.98 3.72 13.34
C VAL A 27 5.38 5.07 12.95
N THR A 28 5.72 6.10 13.71
CA THR A 28 5.44 7.51 13.34
C THR A 28 6.64 8.07 12.58
N ILE A 29 6.39 8.64 11.40
CA ILE A 29 7.44 9.27 10.58
C ILE A 29 7.27 10.79 10.60
N ASP A 30 8.31 11.49 11.05
CA ASP A 30 8.38 12.94 10.86
C ASP A 30 8.76 13.28 9.41
N LEU A 31 7.72 13.44 8.59
CA LEU A 31 7.88 13.80 7.18
C LEU A 31 8.44 15.22 6.95
N GLY A 32 8.47 16.07 7.99
CA GLY A 32 9.08 17.40 7.95
C GLY A 32 10.58 17.37 8.23
N ALA A 33 11.03 16.47 9.10
CA ALA A 33 12.44 16.31 9.44
C ALA A 33 13.24 15.41 8.48
N ARG A 34 12.57 14.64 7.61
CA ARG A 34 13.24 13.75 6.66
C ARG A 34 14.15 14.51 5.69
N THR A 35 15.35 13.99 5.48
CA THR A 35 16.33 14.56 4.55
C THR A 35 16.33 13.85 3.19
N TRP A 36 15.78 12.63 3.12
CA TRP A 36 15.83 11.80 1.93
C TRP A 36 14.49 11.11 1.60
N ARG A 37 14.28 10.87 0.30
CA ARG A 37 13.12 10.23 -0.32
C ARG A 37 13.57 9.44 -1.55
N GLY A 38 13.22 8.17 -1.67
CA GLY A 38 13.64 7.33 -2.80
C GLY A 38 12.60 6.34 -3.30
N THR A 39 12.87 5.85 -4.52
CA THR A 39 12.15 4.76 -5.20
C THR A 39 10.63 4.90 -5.14
N PRO A 40 10.06 5.90 -5.85
CA PRO A 40 8.62 6.10 -5.87
C PRO A 40 7.92 4.98 -6.61
N SER A 41 6.75 4.58 -6.11
CA SER A 41 5.79 3.73 -6.80
C SER A 41 4.43 4.42 -6.87
N LEU A 42 3.68 4.14 -7.93
CA LEU A 42 2.34 4.66 -8.16
C LEU A 42 1.47 3.56 -8.78
N GLU A 43 0.28 3.38 -8.22
CA GLU A 43 -0.73 2.47 -8.75
C GLU A 43 -2.09 3.17 -8.75
N ARG A 44 -2.94 2.84 -9.73
CA ARG A 44 -4.33 3.28 -9.77
C ARG A 44 -5.24 2.08 -9.90
N THR A 45 -6.21 1.98 -8.99
CA THR A 45 -7.21 0.92 -9.07
C THR A 45 -8.18 1.17 -10.22
N ALA A 46 -8.92 0.14 -10.64
CA ALA A 46 -10.02 0.29 -11.60
C ALA A 46 -11.09 1.28 -11.11
N GLY A 47 -11.28 1.39 -9.79
CA GLY A 47 -12.19 2.35 -9.14
C GLY A 47 -11.65 3.79 -9.08
N GLY A 48 -10.43 4.03 -9.56
CA GLY A 48 -9.87 5.36 -9.73
C GLY A 48 -9.03 5.89 -8.55
N ARG A 49 -9.04 5.20 -7.39
CA ARG A 49 -8.14 5.51 -6.26
C ARG A 49 -6.68 5.37 -6.69
N VAL A 50 -5.88 6.35 -6.34
CA VAL A 50 -4.43 6.37 -6.60
C VAL A 50 -3.69 6.04 -5.31
N PHE A 51 -2.78 5.08 -5.36
CA PHE A 51 -1.84 4.77 -4.28
C PHE A 51 -0.44 5.24 -4.69
N VAL A 52 0.29 5.78 -3.74
CA VAL A 52 1.70 6.18 -3.90
C VAL A 52 2.51 5.65 -2.73
N SER A 53 3.70 5.14 -3.01
CA SER A 53 4.65 4.74 -1.97
C SER A 53 6.07 5.21 -2.28
N TRP A 54 6.88 5.35 -1.23
CA TRP A 54 8.28 5.74 -1.31
C TRP A 54 9.03 5.33 -0.04
N PHE A 55 10.36 5.25 -0.12
CA PHE A 55 11.22 5.06 1.03
C PHE A 55 11.63 6.40 1.65
N THR A 56 11.69 6.47 2.98
CA THR A 56 12.18 7.63 3.74
C THR A 56 12.47 7.25 5.19
N GLY A 57 12.90 8.19 6.03
CA GLY A 57 13.27 7.97 7.43
C GLY A 57 14.75 8.23 7.62
N GLY A 58 15.58 7.44 6.94
CA GLY A 58 17.02 7.59 6.92
C GLY A 58 17.57 8.70 6.01
N PRO A 59 18.89 8.95 6.09
CA PRO A 59 19.54 10.01 5.33
C PRO A 59 19.80 9.66 3.87
N ARG A 60 19.72 8.38 3.48
CA ARG A 60 19.94 7.88 2.10
C ARG A 60 19.51 6.42 1.95
N ASP A 61 19.62 5.88 0.74
CA ASP A 61 19.62 4.44 0.48
C ASP A 61 21.06 3.92 0.32
N PRO A 62 21.42 2.75 0.89
CA PRO A 62 20.74 2.04 1.97
C PRO A 62 20.96 2.72 3.34
N ALA A 63 19.93 2.69 4.18
CA ALA A 63 19.99 3.04 5.61
C ALA A 63 18.94 2.22 6.38
N ASP A 64 19.30 1.76 7.58
CA ASP A 64 18.49 0.83 8.37
C ASP A 64 17.21 1.44 8.95
N ASP A 65 17.19 2.77 9.07
CA ASP A 65 16.07 3.59 9.53
C ASP A 65 15.11 3.98 8.40
N ASN A 66 15.32 3.47 7.18
CA ASN A 66 14.36 3.64 6.10
C ASN A 66 13.10 2.79 6.33
N THR A 67 11.95 3.43 6.17
CA THR A 67 10.64 2.79 6.09
C THR A 67 9.99 3.04 4.73
N VAL A 68 9.03 2.18 4.37
CA VAL A 68 8.13 2.42 3.25
C VAL A 68 6.90 3.17 3.75
N VAL A 69 6.63 4.31 3.15
CA VAL A 69 5.41 5.08 3.40
C VAL A 69 4.41 4.80 2.29
N LEU A 70 3.12 4.70 2.64
CA LEU A 70 2.00 4.57 1.71
C LEU A 70 1.03 5.73 1.92
N SER A 71 0.56 6.34 0.84
CA SER A 71 -0.54 7.30 0.85
C SER A 71 -1.48 7.03 -0.31
N PHE A 72 -2.75 7.43 -0.17
CA PHE A 72 -3.74 7.29 -1.22
C PHE A 72 -4.48 8.60 -1.51
N SER A 73 -5.08 8.66 -2.69
CA SER A 73 -5.92 9.75 -3.17
C SER A 73 -7.22 9.20 -3.76
N ASP A 74 -8.33 9.81 -3.38
CA ASP A 74 -9.67 9.54 -3.91
C ASP A 74 -10.14 10.60 -4.91
N ASP A 75 -9.34 11.63 -5.17
CA ASP A 75 -9.69 12.78 -6.02
C ASP A 75 -8.81 12.89 -7.27
N SER A 76 -8.38 11.74 -7.79
CA SER A 76 -7.49 11.62 -8.97
C SER A 76 -6.12 12.27 -8.77
N GLY A 77 -5.57 12.18 -7.57
CA GLY A 77 -4.20 12.63 -7.25
C GLY A 77 -4.07 14.12 -6.95
N LYS A 78 -5.18 14.82 -6.65
CA LYS A 78 -5.12 16.25 -6.28
C LYS A 78 -4.78 16.43 -4.81
N THR A 79 -5.31 15.55 -3.95
CA THR A 79 -5.00 15.50 -2.53
C THR A 79 -4.71 14.06 -2.11
N PHE A 80 -3.90 13.90 -1.06
CA PHE A 80 -3.44 12.62 -0.57
C PHE A 80 -3.66 12.50 0.94
N SER A 81 -3.91 11.28 1.41
CA SER A 81 -4.03 10.96 2.84
C SER A 81 -2.75 11.34 3.60
N ARG A 82 -2.92 11.74 4.86
CA ARG A 82 -1.78 12.05 5.73
C ARG A 82 -0.96 10.78 5.95
N SER A 83 0.33 10.85 5.72
CA SER A 83 1.24 9.70 5.64
C SER A 83 2.21 9.58 6.82
N ASP A 84 2.00 10.38 7.87
CA ASP A 84 2.75 10.31 9.14
C ASP A 84 2.26 9.19 10.06
N ARG A 85 1.18 8.50 9.66
CA ARG A 85 0.70 7.26 10.28
C ARG A 85 0.51 6.21 9.19
N SER A 86 0.99 5.00 9.46
CA SER A 86 0.56 3.80 8.75
C SER A 86 -0.98 3.79 8.67
N PRO A 87 -1.62 3.57 7.51
CA PRO A 87 -3.07 3.53 7.41
C PRO A 87 -3.59 2.33 8.21
N SER A 88 -4.09 2.58 9.41
CA SER A 88 -4.55 1.55 10.35
C SER A 88 -5.88 0.92 9.95
N HIS A 89 -6.56 1.43 8.93
CA HIS A 89 -7.81 0.88 8.40
C HIS A 89 -7.90 1.14 6.89
N VAL A 90 -7.57 0.11 6.10
CA VAL A 90 -7.94 -0.04 4.68
C VAL A 90 -8.81 -1.26 4.53
#